data_AF-A0A7J2J3X0-F1
#
_entry.id   AF-A0A7J2J3X0-F1
#
_cell.length_a   1.000
_cell.length_b   1.000
_cell.length_c   1.000
_cell.angle_alpha   90.00
_cell.angle_beta   90.00
_cell.angle_gamma   90.00
#
_symmetry.space_group_name_H-M   'P 1'
#
loop_
_entity.id
_entity.type
_entity.pdbx_description
1 polymer ?
#
loop_
_entity_poly.entity_id
_entity_poly.type
_entity_poly.pdbx_seq_one_letter_code
_entity_poly.pdbx_strand_id
1 'polypeptide(L)' 'MAQEENVVYIGGKPVMNYVLAVITQFNEGGDRVVLKARGRAISRAVDVAEIV' A
#
# COMPACT_ATOMS: atom_id res chain seq x y z
N MET A 1 -15.52 14.84 -7.88
CA MET A 1 -15.84 13.72 -6.97
C MET A 1 -14.54 13.36 -6.29
N ALA A 2 -14.47 13.41 -4.96
CA ALA A 2 -13.27 12.95 -4.27
C ALA A 2 -13.20 11.44 -4.50
N GLN A 3 -12.36 11.02 -5.46
CA GLN A 3 -11.97 9.63 -5.56
C GLN A 3 -11.45 9.26 -4.18
N GLU A 4 -12.10 8.34 -3.48
CA GLU A 4 -11.55 7.79 -2.24
C GLU A 4 -10.14 7.31 -2.60
N GLU A 5 -9.12 8.03 -2.12
CA GLU A 5 -7.75 7.64 -2.41
C GLU A 5 -7.58 6.22 -1.87
N ASN A 6 -7.21 5.30 -2.75
CA ASN A 6 -6.88 3.93 -2.39
C ASN A 6 -5.63 3.94 -1.50
N VAL A 7 -5.83 4.16 -0.20
CA VAL A 7 -4.76 4.33 0.78
C VAL A 7 -4.53 3.01 1.50
N VAL A 8 -3.28 2.55 1.53
CA VAL A 8 -2.85 1.40 2.34
C VAL A 8 -1.93 1.89 3.47
N TYR A 9 -2.36 1.65 4.71
CA TYR A 9 -1.58 2.02 5.90
C TYR A 9 -0.59 0.92 6.28
N ILE A 10 0.70 1.25 6.26
CA ILE A 10 1.78 0.30 6.56
C ILE A 10 2.15 0.39 8.04
N GLY A 11 2.17 -0.78 8.69
CA GLY A 11 2.35 -0.94 10.12
C GLY A 11 3.29 -2.10 10.43
N GLY A 12 2.89 -2.96 11.37
CA GLY A 12 3.69 -4.09 11.90
C GLY A 12 3.53 -5.45 11.20
N LYS A 13 2.65 -5.57 10.20
CA LYS A 13 2.41 -6.84 9.50
C LYS A 13 3.57 -7.22 8.56
N PRO A 14 3.72 -8.50 8.17
CA PRO A 14 4.66 -8.91 7.13
C PRO A 14 4.44 -8.16 5.82
N VAL A 15 5.52 -7.95 5.04
CA VAL A 15 5.51 -7.19 3.77
C VAL A 15 4.46 -7.73 2.79
N MET A 16 4.41 -9.05 2.60
CA MET A 16 3.53 -9.69 1.62
C MET A 16 2.04 -9.42 1.86
N ASN A 17 1.62 -9.21 3.10
CA ASN A 17 0.22 -8.90 3.40
C ASN A 17 -0.19 -7.54 2.82
N TYR A 18 0.75 -6.58 2.78
CA TYR A 18 0.53 -5.27 2.19
C TYR A 18 0.60 -5.32 0.66
N VAL A 19 1.55 -6.10 0.11
CA VAL A 19 1.64 -6.35 -1.34
C VAL A 19 0.32 -6.91 -1.88
N LEU A 20 -0.25 -7.92 -1.21
CA LEU A 20 -1.54 -8.48 -1.60
C LEU A 20 -2.64 -7.41 -1.61
N ALA A 21 -2.71 -6.57 -0.57
CA ALA A 21 -3.71 -5.50 -0.50
C ALA A 21 -3.58 -4.49 -1.66
N VAL A 22 -2.34 -4.14 -2.04
CA VAL A 22 -2.06 -3.24 -3.16
C VAL A 22 -2.50 -3.88 -4.49
N ILE A 23 -2.17 -5.15 -4.73
CA ILE A 23 -2.58 -5.88 -5.94
C ILE A 23 -4.11 -6.00 -6.02
N THR A 24 -4.79 -6.28 -4.91
CA THR A 24 -6.25 -6.33 -4.87
C THR A 24 -6.86 -4.99 -5.28
N GLN A 25 -6.34 -3.87 -4.77
CA GLN A 25 -6.84 -2.54 -5.13
C GLN A 25 -6.61 -2.18 -6.60
N PHE A 26 -5.47 -2.58 -7.18
CA PHE A 26 -5.24 -2.43 -8.62
C PHE A 26 -6.22 -3.27 -9.45
N ASN A 27 -6.48 -4.52 -9.04
CA ASN A 27 -7.42 -5.40 -9.74
C ASN A 27 -8.89 -4.94 -9.63
N GLU A 28 -9.24 -4.21 -8.58
CA GLU A 28 -10.57 -3.60 -8.39
C GLU A 28 -10.78 -2.32 -9.23
N GLY A 29 -9.82 -1.96 -10.09
CA GLY A 29 -9.89 -0.77 -10.97
C GLY A 29 -9.30 0.49 -10.34
N GLY A 30 -8.47 0.34 -9.30
CA GLY A 30 -7.73 1.45 -8.72
C GLY A 30 -6.51 1.83 -9.55
N ASP A 31 -6.56 2.95 -10.27
CA ASP A 31 -5.40 3.42 -11.08
C ASP A 31 -4.22 3.91 -10.24
N ARG A 32 -4.45 4.22 -8.97
CA ARG A 32 -3.44 4.78 -8.06
C ARG A 32 -3.66 4.24 -6.66
N VAL A 33 -2.59 3.79 -6.02
CA VAL A 33 -2.57 3.39 -4.61
C VAL A 33 -1.57 4.26 -3.85
N VAL A 34 -1.94 4.69 -2.64
CA VAL A 34 -1.13 5.57 -1.78
C VAL A 34 -0.72 4.80 -0.54
N LEU A 35 0.58 4.55 -0.38
CA LEU A 35 1.10 3.94 0.85
C LEU A 35 1.36 5.03 1.90
N LYS A 36 0.74 4.90 3.09
CA LYS A 36 1.00 5.80 4.22
C LYS A 36 1.67 5.03 5.36
N ALA A 37 2.81 5.54 5.81
CA ALA A 37 3.59 4.94 6.88
C ALA A 37 4.26 6.01 7.75
N ARG A 38 4.71 5.64 8.94
CA ARG A 38 5.45 6.54 9.84
C ARG A 38 6.53 5.81 10.63
N GLY A 39 7.59 6.52 10.99
CA GLY A 39 8.72 5.99 11.74
C GLY A 39 9.36 4.78 11.04
N ARG A 40 9.68 3.73 11.79
CA ARG A 40 10.32 2.51 11.26
C ARG A 40 9.50 1.76 10.19
N ALA A 41 8.19 2.02 10.10
CA ALA A 41 7.34 1.39 9.10
C ALA A 41 7.54 1.99 7.69
N ILE A 42 8.24 3.13 7.56
CA ILE A 42 8.52 3.75 6.26
C ILE A 42 9.39 2.83 5.40
N SER A 43 10.44 2.22 5.96
CA SER A 43 11.26 1.25 5.22
C SER A 43 10.41 0.11 4.65
N ARG A 44 9.46 -0.39 5.44
CA ARG A 44 8.52 -1.41 4.97
C ARG A 44 7.62 -0.92 3.84
N ALA A 45 7.20 0.33 3.87
CA ALA A 45 6.39 0.91 2.79
C ALA A 45 7.19 1.02 1.49
N VAL A 46 8.50 1.32 1.60
CA VAL A 46 9.43 1.28 0.46
C VAL A 46 9.56 -0.14 -0.06
N ASP A 47 9.78 -1.14 0.82
CA ASP A 47 9.87 -2.56 0.41
C ASP A 47 8.60 -3.01 -0.34
N VAL A 48 7.42 -2.61 0.15
CA VAL A 48 6.14 -2.90 -0.54
C VAL A 48 6.11 -2.23 -1.90
N ALA A 49 6.50 -0.95 -2.00
CA ALA A 49 6.49 -0.21 -3.26
C ALA A 49 7.54 -0.68 -4.28
N GLU A 50 8.63 -1.32 -3.88
CA GLU A 50 9.60 -1.89 -4.82
C GLU A 50 9.17 -3.26 -5.38
N ILE A 51 8.32 -4.00 -4.66
CA ILE A 51 7.87 -5.33 -5.08
C ILE A 51 6.80 -5.25 -6.19
N VAL A 52 5.97 -4.20 -6.18
CA VAL A 52 4.89 -3.95 -7.16
C VAL A 52 5.29 -2.95 -8.21
#